data_AF-A0A1L4D291-F1
#
_entry.id   AF-A0A1L4D291-F1
#
_cell.length_a   1.000
_cell.length_b   1.000
_cell.length_c   1.000
_cell.angle_alpha   90.00
_cell.angle_beta   90.00
_cell.angle_gamma   90.00
#
_symmetry.space_group_name_H-M   'P 1'
#
loop_
_entity.id
_entity.type
_entity.pdbx_description
1 polymer ?
#
loop_
_entity_poly.entity_id
_entity_poly.type
_entity_poly.pdbx_seq_one_letter_code
_entity_poly.pdbx_strand_id
1 'polypeptide(L)'
;MSEILDGIFDLKMEFEGTAYRNIYTIYQSQDLFDDLCTDSDQIAVLQKYENITSGVLHESHQKHRLFDYSKLHTSSLTGAFDPPYTFGRFGDGNGYGVWYSAMEEKTSIYEAFYHQWQLAKEQFKNNPKTNLITIDRKMFSCELKSNYVLDFRSQFALYDNLTSNKYDFCNELGKRAREMGVQMMIVPSARNIGGLCSPVFLPEVIKNERAVYFLKFYFHKSGKAEIERISNKKESFHFPPNWGTDEPIQTQKEEQNNFN
;
A
#
# COMPACT_ATOMS: atom_id res chain seq x y z
N MET A 1 -23.31 16.81 8.93
CA MET A 1 -22.05 16.35 8.27
C MET A 1 -21.27 17.52 7.70
N SER A 2 -21.89 18.51 7.03
CA SER A 2 -21.18 19.69 6.51
C SER A 2 -20.52 20.56 7.60
N GLU A 3 -21.23 20.88 8.69
CA GLU A 3 -20.67 21.76 9.74
C GLU A 3 -19.42 21.21 10.44
N ILE A 4 -19.29 19.87 10.56
CA ILE A 4 -18.10 19.23 11.14
C ILE A 4 -16.91 19.34 10.18
N LEU A 5 -17.17 19.28 8.87
CA LEU A 5 -16.13 19.33 7.84
C LEU A 5 -15.62 20.74 7.58
N ASP A 6 -16.43 21.78 7.81
CA ASP A 6 -16.06 23.15 7.47
C ASP A 6 -14.91 23.68 8.36
N GLY A 7 -14.86 23.30 9.65
CA GLY A 7 -13.76 23.66 10.56
C GLY A 7 -12.48 22.82 10.41
N ILE A 8 -12.52 21.72 9.65
CA ILE A 8 -11.36 20.83 9.46
C ILE A 8 -10.31 21.45 8.54
N PHE A 9 -10.71 22.35 7.63
CA PHE A 9 -9.80 22.97 6.68
C PHE A 9 -8.90 24.04 7.29
N ASP A 10 -9.19 24.46 8.53
CA ASP A 10 -8.30 25.29 9.33
C ASP A 10 -7.07 24.51 9.85
N LEU A 11 -7.06 23.18 9.74
CA LEU A 11 -5.94 22.30 10.13
C LEU A 11 -4.78 22.29 9.14
N LYS A 12 -4.65 23.37 8.37
CA LYS A 12 -3.64 23.49 7.32
C LYS A 12 -2.23 23.59 7.93
N MET A 13 -1.33 22.77 7.42
CA MET A 13 0.11 22.91 7.65
C MET A 13 0.93 22.63 6.39
N GLU A 14 2.20 23.02 6.43
CA GLU A 14 3.22 22.54 5.50
C GLU A 14 3.86 21.27 6.05
N PHE A 15 4.33 20.38 5.18
CA PHE A 15 4.94 19.12 5.57
C PHE A 15 6.17 18.81 4.72
N GLU A 16 7.23 18.35 5.38
CA GLU A 16 8.40 17.74 4.77
C GLU A 16 8.79 16.51 5.58
N GLY A 17 8.91 15.36 4.93
CA GLY A 17 9.24 14.11 5.62
C GLY A 17 9.18 12.88 4.72
N THR A 18 9.23 11.71 5.35
CA THR A 18 9.27 10.42 4.64
C THR A 18 7.97 9.67 4.85
N ALA A 19 7.45 9.08 3.78
CA ALA A 19 6.36 8.12 3.82
C ALA A 19 6.76 6.79 3.16
N TYR A 20 6.07 5.73 3.54
CA TYR A 20 6.33 4.36 3.13
C TYR A 20 5.13 3.81 2.38
N ARG A 21 5.39 3.24 1.21
CA ARG A 21 4.39 2.55 0.41
C ARG A 21 5.00 1.25 -0.09
N ASN A 22 4.23 0.18 0.01
CA ASN A 22 4.61 -1.08 -0.59
C ASN A 22 3.59 -1.46 -1.67
N ILE A 23 4.10 -1.89 -2.83
CA ILE A 23 3.29 -2.25 -3.99
C ILE A 23 3.52 -3.72 -4.33
N TYR A 24 2.61 -4.29 -5.13
CA TYR A 24 2.84 -5.62 -5.69
C TYR A 24 4.10 -5.65 -6.54
N THR A 25 4.78 -6.79 -6.53
CA THR A 25 5.94 -7.05 -7.35
C THR A 25 6.06 -8.55 -7.60
N ILE A 26 7.11 -8.96 -8.30
CA ILE A 26 7.51 -10.36 -8.47
C ILE A 26 8.97 -10.44 -8.04
N TYR A 27 9.26 -11.06 -6.89
CA TYR A 27 10.64 -11.10 -6.40
C TYR A 27 11.49 -12.11 -7.18
N GLN A 28 10.94 -13.30 -7.44
CA GLN A 28 11.61 -14.32 -8.23
C GLN A 28 11.19 -14.20 -9.69
N SER A 29 12.14 -13.82 -10.56
CA SER A 29 11.90 -13.73 -12.00
C SER A 29 11.35 -15.04 -12.53
N GLN A 30 10.27 -14.98 -13.29
CA GLN A 30 9.78 -16.11 -14.07
C GLN A 30 10.55 -16.18 -15.38
N ASP A 31 10.81 -17.39 -15.85
CA ASP A 31 11.26 -17.63 -17.22
C ASP A 31 10.00 -17.62 -18.10
N LEU A 32 9.93 -16.70 -19.07
CA LEU A 32 8.76 -16.52 -19.92
C LEU A 32 8.71 -17.54 -21.07
N PHE A 33 9.73 -18.38 -21.21
CA PHE A 33 9.85 -19.35 -22.30
C PHE A 33 9.87 -20.79 -21.80
N ASP A 34 9.72 -21.01 -20.49
CA ASP A 34 9.81 -22.35 -19.87
C ASP A 34 8.71 -23.31 -20.34
N ASP A 35 7.58 -22.78 -20.80
CA ASP A 35 6.46 -23.49 -21.40
C ASP A 35 6.54 -23.61 -22.93
N LEU A 36 7.35 -22.78 -23.58
CA LEU A 36 7.47 -22.70 -25.05
C LEU A 36 8.58 -23.59 -25.61
N CYS A 37 9.75 -23.65 -24.98
CA CYS A 37 10.78 -24.59 -25.37
C CYS A 37 11.75 -24.94 -24.24
N THR A 38 12.24 -26.18 -24.24
CA THR A 38 13.26 -26.65 -23.29
C THR A 38 14.68 -26.64 -23.87
N ASP A 39 14.84 -26.29 -25.14
CA ASP A 39 16.11 -26.30 -25.87
C ASP A 39 16.83 -24.95 -25.78
N SER A 40 18.08 -24.96 -25.29
CA SER A 40 18.87 -23.74 -25.05
C SER A 40 19.10 -22.91 -26.31
N ASP A 41 19.21 -23.56 -27.47
CA ASP A 41 19.44 -22.86 -28.73
C ASP A 41 18.19 -22.13 -29.21
N GLN A 42 17.00 -22.70 -28.97
CA GLN A 42 15.72 -22.07 -29.27
C GLN A 42 15.42 -20.92 -28.32
N ILE A 43 15.72 -21.08 -27.02
CA ILE A 43 15.65 -20.01 -26.02
C ILE A 43 16.54 -18.83 -26.46
N ALA A 44 17.77 -19.09 -26.93
CA ALA A 44 18.68 -18.04 -27.37
C ALA A 44 18.14 -17.26 -28.58
N VAL A 45 17.45 -17.94 -29.51
CA VAL A 45 16.78 -17.28 -30.65
C VAL A 45 15.62 -16.41 -30.16
N LEU A 46 14.75 -16.92 -29.29
CA LEU A 46 13.62 -16.17 -28.73
C LEU A 46 14.10 -14.94 -27.95
N GLN A 47 15.11 -15.09 -27.09
CA GLN A 47 15.74 -13.99 -26.37
C GLN A 47 16.33 -12.95 -27.31
N LYS A 48 16.98 -13.35 -28.40
CA LYS A 48 17.54 -12.41 -29.39
C LYS A 48 16.44 -11.55 -30.03
N TYR A 49 15.33 -12.15 -30.44
CA TYR A 49 14.24 -11.40 -31.08
C TYR A 49 13.47 -10.55 -30.07
N GLU A 50 13.24 -11.05 -28.86
CA GLU A 50 12.69 -10.27 -27.76
C GLU A 50 13.56 -9.05 -27.47
N ASN A 51 14.88 -9.21 -27.32
CA ASN A 51 15.79 -8.08 -27.10
C ASN A 51 15.72 -6.99 -28.19
N ILE A 52 15.53 -7.38 -29.46
CA ILE A 52 15.49 -6.43 -30.59
C ILE A 52 14.16 -5.67 -30.65
N THR A 53 13.06 -6.30 -30.26
CA THR A 53 11.70 -5.79 -30.53
C THR A 53 11.09 -5.00 -29.38
N SER A 54 11.72 -5.05 -28.21
CA SER A 54 11.04 -4.78 -26.95
C SER A 54 11.31 -3.39 -26.35
N GLY A 55 12.24 -2.63 -26.93
CA GLY A 55 12.48 -1.22 -26.56
C GLY A 55 13.21 -0.99 -25.24
N VAL A 56 13.84 -2.04 -24.68
CA VAL A 56 14.61 -2.02 -23.42
C VAL A 56 16.11 -2.16 -23.70
N LEU A 57 16.96 -1.57 -22.85
CA LEU A 57 18.42 -1.73 -22.92
C LEU A 57 18.87 -3.06 -22.30
N HIS A 58 19.44 -3.93 -23.13
CA HIS A 58 19.66 -5.35 -22.85
C HIS A 58 21.10 -5.73 -22.47
N GLU A 59 21.81 -4.86 -21.74
CA GLU A 59 23.23 -5.09 -21.41
C GLU A 59 23.45 -6.06 -20.23
N SER A 60 22.43 -6.38 -19.44
CA SER A 60 22.50 -7.31 -18.29
C SER A 60 21.69 -8.60 -18.51
N HIS A 61 21.87 -9.67 -17.72
CA HIS A 61 21.11 -10.92 -17.89
C HIS A 61 19.59 -10.73 -17.74
N GLN A 62 18.79 -11.44 -18.56
CA GLN A 62 17.32 -11.32 -18.64
C GLN A 62 16.59 -11.45 -17.28
N LYS A 63 17.11 -12.28 -16.38
CA LYS A 63 16.65 -12.42 -14.98
C LYS A 63 16.67 -11.12 -14.15
N HIS A 64 17.34 -10.07 -14.62
CA HIS A 64 17.43 -8.76 -13.98
C HIS A 64 16.55 -7.68 -14.65
N ARG A 65 15.88 -8.00 -15.77
CA ARG A 65 15.30 -7.00 -16.68
C ARG A 65 13.77 -7.06 -16.81
N LEU A 66 13.09 -7.92 -16.06
CA LEU A 66 11.62 -8.12 -16.14
C LEU A 66 10.80 -6.84 -15.90
N PHE A 67 11.39 -5.79 -15.32
CA PHE A 67 10.71 -4.54 -14.95
C PHE A 67 10.92 -3.38 -15.90
N ASP A 68 11.82 -3.49 -16.89
CA ASP A 68 12.03 -2.41 -17.85
C ASP A 68 10.92 -2.36 -18.91
N TYR A 69 10.19 -3.46 -19.13
CA TYR A 69 9.05 -3.55 -20.05
C TYR A 69 7.78 -2.90 -19.56
N SER A 70 7.72 -2.57 -18.27
CA SER A 70 6.64 -1.76 -17.73
C SER A 70 7.25 -0.71 -16.81
N LYS A 71 7.29 0.55 -17.25
CA LYS A 71 7.45 1.70 -16.34
C LYS A 71 6.43 1.69 -15.16
N LEU A 72 5.49 0.76 -15.16
CA LEU A 72 4.43 0.49 -14.18
C LEU A 72 4.90 -0.22 -12.88
N HIS A 73 6.12 -0.74 -12.76
CA HIS A 73 6.53 -1.48 -11.54
C HIS A 73 7.86 -1.03 -10.94
N THR A 74 8.53 -0.05 -11.56
CA THR A 74 9.74 0.57 -11.02
C THR A 74 9.42 1.69 -10.03
N SER A 75 8.21 2.24 -10.10
CA SER A 75 7.76 3.39 -9.31
C SER A 75 6.67 3.02 -8.32
N SER A 76 6.70 3.63 -7.14
CA SER A 76 5.61 3.58 -6.17
C SER A 76 4.39 4.40 -6.62
N LEU A 77 4.56 5.29 -7.61
CA LEU A 77 3.53 6.19 -8.12
C LEU A 77 2.53 5.52 -9.04
N THR A 78 2.87 4.35 -9.60
CA THR A 78 2.16 3.78 -10.75
C THR A 78 0.66 3.73 -10.56
N GLY A 79 -0.05 4.33 -11.52
CA GLY A 79 -1.49 4.26 -11.69
C GLY A 79 -2.31 4.92 -10.57
N ALA A 80 -1.66 5.49 -9.56
CA ALA A 80 -2.37 6.09 -8.43
C ALA A 80 -3.08 7.39 -8.80
N PHE A 81 -2.56 8.11 -9.80
CA PHE A 81 -3.06 9.41 -10.26
C PHE A 81 -3.63 9.39 -11.69
N ASP A 82 -3.65 8.21 -12.33
CA ASP A 82 -4.13 8.03 -13.70
C ASP A 82 -5.47 7.28 -13.69
N PRO A 83 -6.43 7.63 -14.56
CA PRO A 83 -7.67 6.87 -14.69
C PRO A 83 -7.42 5.49 -15.35
N PRO A 84 -8.23 4.46 -15.03
CA PRO A 84 -9.35 4.48 -14.07
C PRO A 84 -8.87 4.55 -12.61
N TYR A 85 -9.53 5.38 -11.80
CA TYR A 85 -9.16 5.56 -10.40
C TYR A 85 -9.65 4.41 -9.52
N THR A 86 -8.87 4.08 -8.49
CA THR A 86 -9.23 3.02 -7.53
C THR A 86 -10.11 3.60 -6.42
N PHE A 87 -11.25 2.98 -6.16
CA PHE A 87 -12.07 3.28 -4.98
C PHE A 87 -11.31 2.91 -3.70
N GLY A 88 -11.31 3.81 -2.72
CA GLY A 88 -10.59 3.62 -1.46
C GLY A 88 -11.22 4.40 -0.31
N ARG A 89 -10.50 4.53 0.80
CA ARG A 89 -11.00 5.23 2.00
C ARG A 89 -11.25 6.72 1.76
N PHE A 90 -10.37 7.38 1.01
CA PHE A 90 -10.44 8.81 0.71
C PHE A 90 -10.61 9.09 -0.79
N GLY A 91 -10.91 8.07 -1.59
CA GLY A 91 -11.00 8.16 -3.05
C GLY A 91 -12.30 7.53 -3.52
N ASP A 92 -13.08 8.29 -4.27
CA ASP A 92 -14.40 7.87 -4.77
C ASP A 92 -14.34 6.94 -6.01
N GLY A 93 -13.13 6.70 -6.54
CA GLY A 93 -12.89 5.84 -7.71
C GLY A 93 -13.32 6.45 -9.06
N ASN A 94 -13.83 7.68 -9.09
CA ASN A 94 -14.38 8.30 -10.30
C ASN A 94 -13.74 9.65 -10.64
N GLY A 95 -13.55 10.51 -9.64
CA GLY A 95 -13.15 11.92 -9.87
C GLY A 95 -11.65 12.17 -9.81
N TYR A 96 -10.91 11.40 -9.01
CA TYR A 96 -9.49 11.62 -8.77
C TYR A 96 -8.79 10.38 -8.21
N GLY A 97 -7.47 10.35 -8.39
CA GLY A 97 -6.58 9.35 -7.83
C GLY A 97 -6.08 9.70 -6.44
N VAL A 98 -5.85 8.69 -5.60
CA VAL A 98 -5.24 8.86 -4.27
C VAL A 98 -4.06 7.91 -4.14
N TRP A 99 -2.89 8.47 -3.87
CA TRP A 99 -1.71 7.70 -3.53
C TRP A 99 -1.66 7.45 -2.03
N TYR A 100 -2.00 6.23 -1.64
CA TYR A 100 -1.96 5.78 -0.24
C TYR A 100 -0.54 5.40 0.19
N SER A 101 -0.12 5.94 1.33
CA SER A 101 1.14 5.63 2.01
C SER A 101 0.97 5.73 3.53
N ALA A 102 2.03 5.45 4.28
CA ALA A 102 2.04 5.58 5.73
C ALA A 102 3.32 6.26 6.23
N MET A 103 3.25 6.91 7.39
CA MET A 103 4.39 7.62 7.98
C MET A 103 5.42 6.65 8.56
N GLU A 104 4.98 5.45 8.96
CA GLU A 104 5.84 4.37 9.43
C GLU A 104 5.80 3.16 8.50
N GLU A 105 6.96 2.52 8.32
CA GLU A 105 7.12 1.28 7.55
C GLU A 105 6.16 0.18 8.03
N LYS A 106 6.07 -0.01 9.36
CA LYS A 106 5.17 -0.99 10.00
C LYS A 106 3.71 -0.74 9.65
N THR A 107 3.27 0.52 9.68
CA THR A 107 1.90 0.93 9.32
C THR A 107 1.61 0.61 7.85
N SER A 108 2.54 0.92 6.96
CA SER A 108 2.43 0.60 5.52
C SER A 108 2.24 -0.91 5.28
N ILE A 109 2.98 -1.73 6.01
CA ILE A 109 2.87 -3.19 5.94
C ILE A 109 1.50 -3.65 6.45
N TYR A 110 1.05 -3.14 7.61
CA TYR A 110 -0.20 -3.57 8.24
C TYR A 110 -1.44 -3.24 7.41
N GLU A 111 -1.48 -2.05 6.81
CA GLU A 111 -2.55 -1.64 5.90
C GLU A 111 -2.62 -2.57 4.68
N ALA A 112 -1.48 -2.78 4.01
CA ALA A 112 -1.41 -3.66 2.84
C ALA A 112 -1.79 -5.10 3.21
N PHE A 113 -1.24 -5.63 4.31
CA PHE A 113 -1.47 -6.99 4.77
C PHE A 113 -2.94 -7.25 5.10
N TYR A 114 -3.62 -6.31 5.77
CA TYR A 114 -5.05 -6.41 6.04
C TYR A 114 -5.88 -6.57 4.76
N HIS A 115 -5.66 -5.69 3.78
CA HIS A 115 -6.42 -5.76 2.53
C HIS A 115 -6.15 -7.06 1.77
N GLN A 116 -4.90 -7.53 1.75
CA GLN A 116 -4.58 -8.83 1.15
C GLN A 116 -5.20 -10.00 1.88
N TRP A 117 -5.30 -9.93 3.20
CA TRP A 117 -5.94 -10.99 3.97
C TRP A 117 -7.42 -11.12 3.62
N GLN A 118 -8.14 -10.00 3.44
CA GLN A 118 -9.54 -10.03 3.02
C GLN A 118 -9.69 -10.73 1.66
N LEU A 119 -8.86 -10.36 0.68
CA LEU A 119 -8.83 -11.01 -0.64
C LEU A 119 -8.45 -12.49 -0.56
N ALA A 120 -7.46 -12.85 0.26
CA ALA A 120 -7.04 -14.23 0.45
C ALA A 120 -8.17 -15.10 1.05
N LYS A 121 -8.94 -14.56 2.02
CA LYS A 121 -10.11 -15.25 2.58
C LYS A 121 -11.16 -15.56 1.51
N GLU A 122 -11.43 -14.60 0.62
CA GLU A 122 -12.35 -14.81 -0.51
C GLU A 122 -11.80 -15.87 -1.47
N GLN A 123 -10.51 -15.82 -1.79
CA GLN A 123 -9.85 -16.81 -2.64
C GLN A 123 -9.90 -18.22 -2.04
N PHE A 124 -9.71 -18.40 -0.73
CA PHE A 124 -9.85 -19.70 -0.08
C PHE A 124 -11.27 -20.26 -0.14
N LYS A 125 -12.29 -19.40 -0.08
CA LYS A 125 -13.69 -19.80 -0.26
C LYS A 125 -13.96 -20.24 -1.69
N ASN A 126 -13.45 -19.47 -2.66
CA ASN A 126 -13.68 -19.72 -4.09
C ASN A 126 -12.84 -20.88 -4.63
N ASN A 127 -11.68 -21.16 -4.02
CA ASN A 127 -10.76 -22.23 -4.41
C ASN A 127 -10.41 -23.12 -3.22
N PRO A 128 -11.28 -24.06 -2.81
CA PRO A 128 -11.10 -24.84 -1.58
C PRO A 128 -9.84 -25.72 -1.55
N LYS A 129 -9.24 -26.03 -2.70
CA LYS A 129 -8.00 -26.80 -2.80
C LYS A 129 -6.74 -25.97 -2.51
N THR A 130 -6.84 -24.65 -2.56
CA THR A 130 -5.74 -23.74 -2.25
C THR A 130 -5.53 -23.71 -0.74
N ASN A 131 -4.34 -24.12 -0.30
CA ASN A 131 -3.99 -24.14 1.14
C ASN A 131 -3.06 -22.98 1.54
N LEU A 132 -2.39 -22.36 0.56
CA LEU A 132 -1.44 -21.28 0.74
C LEU A 132 -1.59 -20.27 -0.40
N ILE A 133 -1.61 -18.99 -0.06
CA ILE A 133 -1.51 -17.87 -1.01
C ILE A 133 -0.26 -17.08 -0.65
N THR A 134 0.59 -16.80 -1.64
CA THR A 134 1.81 -15.99 -1.48
C THR A 134 1.73 -14.72 -2.31
N ILE A 135 2.14 -13.60 -1.73
CA ILE A 135 2.13 -12.30 -2.42
C ILE A 135 3.49 -11.62 -2.23
N ASP A 136 4.15 -11.34 -3.34
CA ASP A 136 5.40 -10.59 -3.37
C ASP A 136 5.10 -9.08 -3.40
N ARG A 137 5.85 -8.33 -2.59
CA ARG A 137 5.71 -6.87 -2.52
C ARG A 137 7.08 -6.20 -2.45
N LYS A 138 7.14 -4.94 -2.89
CA LYS A 138 8.34 -4.11 -2.85
C LYS A 138 8.07 -2.89 -1.99
N MET A 139 8.91 -2.66 -0.99
CA MET A 139 8.82 -1.50 -0.10
C MET A 139 9.56 -0.31 -0.70
N PHE A 140 8.92 0.86 -0.65
CA PHE A 140 9.46 2.14 -1.05
C PHE A 140 9.45 3.12 0.12
N SER A 141 10.53 3.89 0.24
CA SER A 141 10.64 5.10 1.04
C SER A 141 10.50 6.28 0.09
N CYS A 142 9.57 7.19 0.37
CA CYS A 142 9.24 8.31 -0.49
C CYS A 142 9.39 9.62 0.29
N GLU A 143 10.14 10.56 -0.28
CA GLU A 143 10.28 11.91 0.26
C GLU A 143 9.06 12.73 -0.17
N LEU A 144 8.32 13.25 0.80
CA LEU A 144 7.13 14.06 0.59
C LEU A 144 7.42 15.51 0.99
N LYS A 145 6.98 16.44 0.16
CA LYS A 145 6.97 17.87 0.46
C LYS A 145 5.68 18.52 -0.04
N SER A 146 4.91 19.07 0.89
CA SER A 146 3.61 19.69 0.62
C SER A 146 3.46 21.01 1.36
N ASN A 147 2.80 21.97 0.71
CA ASN A 147 2.48 23.27 1.31
C ASN A 147 1.03 23.35 1.83
N TYR A 148 0.24 22.29 1.62
CA TYR A 148 -1.14 22.23 2.09
C TYR A 148 -1.53 20.81 2.47
N VAL A 149 -1.37 20.54 3.76
CA VAL A 149 -1.71 19.28 4.43
C VAL A 149 -2.82 19.52 5.43
N LEU A 150 -3.78 18.59 5.51
CA LEU A 150 -4.69 18.49 6.66
C LEU A 150 -4.13 17.50 7.68
N ASP A 151 -3.87 17.96 8.90
CA ASP A 151 -3.31 17.13 9.97
C ASP A 151 -4.35 16.74 11.02
N PHE A 152 -4.67 15.45 11.07
CA PHE A 152 -5.66 14.88 11.97
C PHE A 152 -5.07 14.24 13.24
N ARG A 153 -3.76 14.34 13.48
CA ARG A 153 -3.10 13.69 14.64
C ARG A 153 -3.72 14.09 15.98
N SER A 154 -4.16 15.33 16.11
CA SER A 154 -4.77 15.87 17.34
C SER A 154 -6.30 15.81 17.34
N GLN A 155 -6.93 15.26 16.29
CA GLN A 155 -8.38 15.26 16.10
C GLN A 155 -9.03 13.99 16.65
N PHE A 156 -8.86 13.74 17.95
CA PHE A 156 -9.36 12.52 18.60
C PHE A 156 -10.87 12.31 18.46
N ALA A 157 -11.65 13.39 18.41
CA ALA A 157 -13.09 13.33 18.20
C ALA A 157 -13.50 12.74 16.84
N LEU A 158 -12.59 12.75 15.86
CA LEU A 158 -12.80 12.19 14.52
C LEU A 158 -12.19 10.80 14.35
N TYR A 159 -11.53 10.25 15.38
CA TYR A 159 -10.77 9.00 15.27
C TYR A 159 -11.62 7.84 14.75
N ASP A 160 -12.82 7.65 15.32
CA ASP A 160 -13.74 6.57 14.91
C ASP A 160 -14.21 6.76 13.47
N ASN A 161 -14.50 8.00 13.05
CA ASN A 161 -14.89 8.30 11.68
C ASN A 161 -13.75 8.03 10.68
N LEU A 162 -12.52 8.38 11.04
CA LEU A 162 -11.33 8.22 10.19
C LEU A 162 -10.91 6.75 10.05
N THR A 163 -11.17 5.93 11.08
CA THR A 163 -10.73 4.52 11.14
C THR A 163 -11.83 3.50 10.83
N SER A 164 -13.09 3.92 10.77
CA SER A 164 -14.25 3.05 10.46
C SER A 164 -14.12 2.26 9.14
N ASN A 165 -14.77 1.09 9.06
CA ASN A 165 -14.89 0.34 7.81
C ASN A 165 -15.95 0.93 6.85
N LYS A 166 -16.76 1.88 7.32
CA LYS A 166 -17.70 2.65 6.48
C LYS A 166 -16.99 3.90 5.95
N TYR A 167 -16.81 3.97 4.64
CA TYR A 167 -16.01 5.03 4.02
C TYR A 167 -16.80 6.31 3.72
N ASP A 168 -18.08 6.41 4.07
CA ASP A 168 -18.93 7.56 3.73
C ASP A 168 -18.32 8.90 4.17
N PHE A 169 -17.87 8.98 5.43
CA PHE A 169 -17.21 10.18 5.97
C PHE A 169 -15.88 10.47 5.25
N CYS A 170 -15.03 9.46 5.09
CA CYS A 170 -13.69 9.65 4.52
C CYS A 170 -13.73 9.93 3.02
N ASN A 171 -14.70 9.40 2.27
CA ASN A 171 -14.90 9.72 0.87
C ASN A 171 -15.39 11.15 0.68
N GLU A 172 -16.35 11.61 1.49
CA GLU A 172 -16.77 13.01 1.47
C GLU A 172 -15.62 13.95 1.84
N LEU A 173 -14.85 13.60 2.88
CA LEU A 173 -13.65 14.35 3.27
C LEU A 173 -12.61 14.38 2.14
N GLY A 174 -12.33 13.25 1.49
CA GLY A 174 -11.39 13.17 0.38
C GLY A 174 -11.83 14.01 -0.82
N LYS A 175 -13.12 13.98 -1.15
CA LYS A 175 -13.71 14.78 -2.22
C LYS A 175 -13.56 16.27 -1.93
N ARG A 176 -13.95 16.73 -0.74
CA ARG A 176 -13.78 18.13 -0.33
C ARG A 176 -12.32 18.54 -0.28
N ALA A 177 -11.43 17.66 0.22
CA ALA A 177 -9.99 17.89 0.21
C ALA A 177 -9.47 18.16 -1.20
N ARG A 178 -9.92 17.37 -2.19
CA ARG A 178 -9.58 17.57 -3.59
C ARG A 178 -10.11 18.90 -4.14
N GLU A 179 -11.38 19.23 -3.87
CA GLU A 179 -12.02 20.48 -4.29
C GLU A 179 -11.32 21.72 -3.72
N MET A 180 -10.86 21.64 -2.47
CA MET A 180 -10.16 22.71 -1.77
C MET A 180 -8.67 22.81 -2.11
N GLY A 181 -8.14 21.91 -2.96
CA GLY A 181 -6.72 21.91 -3.34
C GLY A 181 -5.76 21.41 -2.27
N VAL A 182 -6.26 20.64 -1.29
CA VAL A 182 -5.42 19.91 -0.32
C VAL A 182 -4.54 18.93 -1.09
N GLN A 183 -3.23 18.91 -0.79
CA GLN A 183 -2.30 18.06 -1.53
C GLN A 183 -2.08 16.70 -0.85
N MET A 184 -2.20 16.64 0.48
CA MET A 184 -2.12 15.41 1.26
C MET A 184 -2.82 15.54 2.61
N MET A 185 -3.03 14.43 3.32
CA MET A 185 -3.48 14.43 4.71
C MET A 185 -2.57 13.57 5.57
N ILE A 186 -2.60 13.79 6.88
CA ILE A 186 -2.02 12.89 7.88
C ILE A 186 -3.17 12.41 8.76
N VAL A 187 -3.48 11.11 8.71
CA VAL A 187 -4.65 10.51 9.34
C VAL A 187 -4.27 9.28 10.15
N PRO A 188 -5.01 8.92 11.21
CA PRO A 188 -4.77 7.67 11.93
C PRO A 188 -4.97 6.45 11.02
N SER A 189 -4.14 5.43 11.21
CA SER A 189 -4.31 4.13 10.57
C SER A 189 -5.46 3.37 11.21
N ALA A 190 -6.27 2.73 10.35
CA ALA A 190 -7.35 1.84 10.80
C ALA A 190 -6.83 0.44 11.18
N ARG A 191 -5.57 0.12 10.85
CA ARG A 191 -4.98 -1.22 10.94
C ARG A 191 -3.77 -1.31 11.86
N ASN A 192 -3.16 -0.18 12.21
CA ASN A 192 -2.08 -0.09 13.17
C ASN A 192 -2.39 1.00 14.21
N ILE A 193 -2.74 0.61 15.43
CA ILE A 193 -3.01 1.56 16.52
C ILE A 193 -1.78 2.45 16.74
N GLY A 194 -1.99 3.77 16.77
CA GLY A 194 -0.93 4.77 16.87
C GLY A 194 -0.11 4.97 15.59
N GLY A 195 -0.36 4.19 14.54
CA GLY A 195 0.23 4.40 13.22
C GLY A 195 -0.49 5.48 12.42
N LEU A 196 0.21 6.09 11.48
CA LEU A 196 -0.31 7.18 10.66
C LEU A 196 -0.27 6.83 9.17
N CYS A 197 -1.35 7.13 8.47
CA CYS A 197 -1.47 7.06 7.03
C CYS A 197 -1.38 8.46 6.40
N SER A 198 -0.87 8.51 5.18
CA SER A 198 -0.67 9.73 4.41
C SER A 198 -1.26 9.58 3.01
N PRO A 199 -2.59 9.74 2.84
CA PRO A 199 -3.19 9.83 1.52
C PRO A 199 -2.73 11.12 0.82
N VAL A 200 -2.21 10.97 -0.39
CA VAL A 200 -1.71 12.07 -1.23
C VAL A 200 -2.60 12.19 -2.46
N PHE A 201 -3.04 13.42 -2.76
CA PHE A 201 -3.95 13.72 -3.87
C PHE A 201 -3.23 14.27 -5.10
N LEU A 202 -1.99 14.71 -4.95
CA LEU A 202 -1.22 15.39 -5.98
C LEU A 202 0.18 14.77 -6.14
N PRO A 203 0.58 14.34 -7.36
CA PRO A 203 1.85 13.65 -7.58
C PRO A 203 3.06 14.52 -7.24
N GLU A 204 2.96 15.85 -7.42
CA GLU A 204 4.06 16.78 -7.15
C GLU A 204 4.47 16.83 -5.67
N VAL A 205 3.66 16.30 -4.74
CA VAL A 205 4.04 16.15 -3.34
C VAL A 205 5.19 15.16 -3.18
N ILE A 206 5.28 14.17 -4.05
CA ILE A 206 6.26 13.09 -3.97
C ILE A 206 7.51 13.54 -4.73
N LYS A 207 8.56 13.90 -4.00
CA LYS A 207 9.79 14.50 -4.55
C LYS A 207 10.79 13.46 -5.00
N ASN A 208 10.85 12.35 -4.29
CA ASN A 208 11.76 11.26 -4.55
C ASN A 208 11.18 9.95 -4.03
N GLU A 209 11.60 8.84 -4.62
CA GLU A 209 11.26 7.50 -4.15
C GLU A 209 12.46 6.56 -4.26
N ARG A 210 12.59 5.68 -3.26
CA ARG A 210 13.67 4.72 -3.19
C ARG A 210 13.14 3.37 -2.78
N ALA A 211 13.40 2.36 -3.61
CA ALA A 211 13.20 0.97 -3.24
C ALA A 211 14.09 0.60 -2.05
N VAL A 212 13.50 0.00 -1.02
CA VAL A 212 14.22 -0.35 0.23
C VAL A 212 14.52 -1.83 0.29
N TYR A 213 13.51 -2.68 0.11
CA TYR A 213 13.62 -4.14 0.16
C TYR A 213 12.35 -4.81 -0.41
N PHE A 214 12.39 -6.14 -0.51
CA PHE A 214 11.25 -6.97 -0.88
C PHE A 214 10.59 -7.62 0.34
N LEU A 215 9.28 -7.86 0.22
CA LEU A 215 8.43 -8.53 1.19
C LEU A 215 7.76 -9.72 0.52
N LYS A 216 7.52 -10.78 1.29
CA LYS A 216 6.63 -11.86 0.89
C LYS A 216 5.59 -12.08 1.99
N PHE A 217 4.33 -12.00 1.61
CA PHE A 217 3.20 -12.31 2.48
C PHE A 217 2.78 -13.75 2.25
N TYR A 218 2.51 -14.47 3.33
CA TYR A 218 2.01 -15.84 3.30
C TYR A 218 0.67 -15.88 4.03
N PHE A 219 -0.37 -16.34 3.36
CA PHE A 219 -1.68 -16.56 3.96
C PHE A 219 -2.01 -18.04 3.87
N HIS A 220 -2.35 -18.67 4.98
CA HIS A 220 -2.70 -20.08 5.05
C HIS A 220 -4.21 -20.25 5.26
N LYS A 221 -4.79 -21.29 4.66
CA LYS A 221 -6.22 -21.61 4.83
C LYS A 221 -6.61 -21.85 6.30
N SER A 222 -5.65 -22.26 7.14
CA SER A 222 -5.82 -22.44 8.59
C SER A 222 -6.05 -21.14 9.37
N GLY A 223 -5.90 -19.97 8.74
CA GLY A 223 -5.96 -18.67 9.41
C GLY A 223 -4.60 -18.12 9.84
N LYS A 224 -3.52 -18.91 9.75
CA LYS A 224 -2.16 -18.42 9.97
C LYS A 224 -1.76 -17.46 8.83
N ALA A 225 -1.04 -16.39 9.16
CA ALA A 225 -0.34 -15.61 8.15
C ALA A 225 1.04 -15.14 8.63
N GLU A 226 1.92 -14.87 7.68
CA GLU A 226 3.34 -14.57 7.95
C GLU A 226 3.83 -13.50 6.98
N ILE A 227 4.82 -12.73 7.42
CA ILE A 227 5.47 -11.71 6.60
C ILE A 227 6.96 -12.00 6.64
N GLU A 228 7.55 -12.11 5.47
CA GLU A 228 8.99 -12.23 5.32
C GLU A 228 9.51 -10.97 4.67
N ARG A 229 10.35 -10.24 5.40
CA ARG A 229 11.27 -9.32 4.76
C ARG A 229 12.35 -10.17 4.12
N ILE A 230 12.55 -10.01 2.81
CA ILE A 230 13.54 -10.78 2.06
C ILE A 230 14.93 -10.24 2.39
N SER A 231 15.36 -10.56 3.61
CA SER A 231 16.61 -10.22 4.26
C SER A 231 16.77 -11.16 5.46
N ASN A 232 17.20 -12.41 5.23
CA ASN A 232 17.57 -13.46 6.19
C ASN A 232 16.68 -13.72 7.44
N LYS A 233 15.54 -13.04 7.62
CA LYS A 233 14.71 -13.09 8.84
C LYS A 233 13.23 -13.08 8.47
N LYS A 234 12.55 -14.18 8.78
CA LYS A 234 11.09 -14.32 8.68
C LYS A 234 10.43 -13.84 9.97
N GLU A 235 9.35 -13.06 9.86
CA GLU A 235 8.57 -12.60 11.00
C GLU A 235 7.16 -13.20 10.94
N SER A 236 6.74 -13.85 12.03
CA SER A 236 5.41 -14.44 12.14
C SER A 236 4.48 -13.44 12.81
N PHE A 237 3.31 -13.20 12.23
CA PHE A 237 2.32 -12.27 12.76
C PHE A 237 1.07 -13.05 13.16
N HIS A 238 0.64 -12.85 14.41
CA HIS A 238 -0.65 -13.31 14.86
C HIS A 238 -1.63 -12.17 14.68
N PHE A 239 -2.74 -12.42 13.99
CA PHE A 239 -3.78 -11.41 13.88
C PHE A 239 -4.48 -11.24 15.24
N PRO A 240 -4.65 -10.00 15.74
CA PRO A 240 -5.66 -9.74 16.74
C PRO A 240 -7.01 -10.36 16.35
N PRO A 241 -7.74 -10.98 17.30
CA PRO A 241 -9.04 -11.61 17.04
C PRO A 241 -10.06 -10.68 16.35
N ASN A 242 -9.89 -9.37 16.52
CA ASN A 242 -10.83 -8.33 16.10
C ASN A 242 -10.34 -7.49 14.91
N TRP A 243 -9.27 -7.90 14.20
CA TRP A 243 -8.69 -7.12 13.09
C TRP A 243 -9.63 -6.99 11.87
N GLY A 244 -10.85 -7.52 11.91
CA GLY A 244 -11.85 -7.39 10.83
C GLY A 244 -13.29 -7.40 11.32
N THR A 245 -13.52 -7.15 12.60
CA THR A 245 -14.86 -6.90 13.15
C THR A 245 -15.13 -5.39 13.08
N ASP A 246 -16.37 -4.98 12.86
CA ASP A 246 -16.78 -3.56 12.93
C ASP A 246 -16.69 -2.98 14.36
N GLU A 247 -16.18 -3.76 15.31
CA GLU A 247 -15.88 -3.28 16.64
C GLU A 247 -14.57 -2.48 16.62
N PRO A 248 -14.59 -1.20 17.06
CA PRO A 248 -13.38 -0.43 17.20
C PRO A 248 -12.42 -1.18 18.13
N ILE A 249 -11.13 -1.14 17.80
CA ILE A 249 -10.12 -1.70 18.67
C ILE A 249 -10.23 -0.92 19.98
N GLN A 250 -10.70 -1.57 21.04
CA GLN A 250 -10.81 -0.95 22.35
C GLN A 250 -9.45 -0.37 22.69
N THR A 251 -9.40 0.95 22.84
CA THR A 251 -8.24 1.64 23.37
C THR A 251 -7.93 0.98 24.70
N GLN A 252 -6.73 0.41 24.85
CA GLN A 252 -6.18 0.11 26.16
C GLN A 252 -6.02 1.46 26.87
N LYS A 253 -7.09 1.91 27.53
CA LYS A 253 -7.02 2.91 28.57
C LYS A 253 -6.41 2.21 29.78
N GLU A 254 -5.30 2.78 30.23
CA GLU A 254 -4.75 2.68 31.59
C GLU A 254 -4.08 1.35 31.99
N GLU A 255 -2.79 1.23 31.63
CA GLU A 255 -1.78 0.67 32.54
C GLU A 255 -0.64 1.69 32.73
N GLN A 256 -1.00 2.83 33.32
CA GLN A 256 -0.07 3.71 34.03
C GLN A 256 -0.69 4.01 35.39
N ASN A 257 -0.63 3.03 36.28
CA ASN A 257 -0.69 3.21 37.73
C ASN A 257 -0.37 1.85 38.36
N ASN A 258 0.93 1.58 38.56
CA ASN A 258 1.47 0.82 39.70
C ASN A 258 2.98 0.64 39.52
N PHE A 259 3.72 1.70 39.86
CA PHE A 259 5.04 1.57 40.45
C PHE A 259 5.08 2.52 41.65
N ASN A 260 4.69 1.99 42.80
CA ASN A 260 5.26 2.40 44.09
C ASN A 260 6.53 1.57 44.32
#